data_AF-A0A963LPH7-F1
#
_entry.id   AF-A0A963LPH7-F1
#
_cell.length_a   1.000
_cell.length_b   1.000
_cell.length_c   1.000
_cell.angle_alpha   90.00
_cell.angle_beta   90.00
_cell.angle_gamma   90.00
#
_symmetry.space_group_name_H-M   'P 1'
#
loop_
_entity.id
_entity.type
_entity.pdbx_description
1 polymer ?
#
loop_
_entity_poly.entity_id
_entity_poly.type
_entity_poly.pdbx_seq_one_letter_code
_entity_poly.pdbx_strand_id
1 'polypeptide(L)' 'TADRFMVNGWYNGSASRVEEFRTGDGRTLLDGQVQALVDAMASFAPPPMGQLVLPDTLAAPLAPVIAATWH' A
#
# COMPACT_ATOMS: atom_id res chain seq x y z
N THR A 1 -14.17 -8.36 -3.04
CA THR A 1 -13.48 -9.51 -2.41
C THR A 1 -12.70 -8.99 -1.21
N ALA A 2 -12.39 -9.86 -0.23
CA ALA A 2 -11.64 -9.50 0.98
C ALA A 2 -10.18 -9.94 0.85
N ASP A 3 -9.61 -9.81 -0.36
CA ASP A 3 -8.30 -10.35 -0.68
C ASP A 3 -7.23 -9.63 0.12
N ARG A 4 -6.36 -10.41 0.77
CA ARG A 4 -5.25 -9.90 1.58
C ARG A 4 -4.00 -10.74 1.33
N PHE A 5 -2.89 -10.06 1.11
CA PHE A 5 -1.56 -10.66 1.05
C PHE A 5 -0.72 -10.12 2.21
N MET A 6 0.08 -10.97 2.83
CA MET A 6 0.92 -10.61 3.98
C MET A 6 2.34 -11.13 3.78
N VAL A 7 3.32 -10.23 3.86
CA VAL A 7 4.75 -10.57 3.86
C VAL A 7 5.24 -10.62 5.29
N ASN A 8 5.50 -11.82 5.79
CA ASN A 8 6.05 -12.00 7.14
C ASN A 8 7.50 -11.54 7.17
N GLY A 9 7.86 -10.74 8.19
CA GLY A 9 9.24 -10.29 8.38
C GLY A 9 9.67 -9.12 7.49
N TRP A 10 8.74 -8.43 6.83
CA TRP A 10 9.04 -7.25 5.99
C TRP A 10 9.92 -6.19 6.69
N TYR A 11 9.72 -5.99 7.99
CA TYR A 11 10.47 -5.02 8.80
C TYR A 11 11.72 -5.59 9.49
N ASN A 12 12.08 -6.86 9.26
CA ASN A 12 13.26 -7.50 9.89
C ASN A 12 14.59 -7.06 9.25
N GLY A 13 14.56 -6.42 8.09
CA GLY A 13 15.73 -5.92 7.37
C GLY A 13 15.51 -5.94 5.86
N SER A 14 16.37 -5.25 5.10
CA SER A 14 16.26 -5.17 3.63
C SER A 14 16.34 -6.53 2.95
N ALA A 15 17.09 -7.49 3.50
CA ALA A 15 17.18 -8.86 2.98
C ALA A 15 15.88 -9.69 3.14
N SER A 16 14.88 -9.19 3.87
CA SER A 16 13.57 -9.85 4.07
C SER A 16 12.43 -9.14 3.33
N ARG A 17 12.76 -8.15 2.49
CA ARG A 17 11.79 -7.42 1.67
C ARG A 17 11.69 -8.03 0.30
N VAL A 18 10.50 -7.93 -0.28
CA VAL A 18 10.27 -8.14 -1.71
C VAL A 18 10.71 -6.87 -2.43
N GLU A 19 11.56 -7.03 -3.44
CA GLU A 19 12.18 -5.93 -4.17
C GLU A 19 11.17 -5.19 -5.06
N GLU A 20 10.19 -5.91 -5.59
CA GLU A 20 9.24 -5.40 -6.58
C GLU A 20 7.87 -6.11 -6.48
N PHE A 21 6.78 -5.34 -6.47
CA PHE A 21 5.42 -5.84 -6.64
C PHE A 21 4.90 -5.45 -8.03
N ARG A 22 4.43 -6.45 -8.79
CA ARG A 22 3.80 -6.25 -10.11
C ARG A 22 2.32 -6.56 -10.07
N THR A 23 1.50 -5.65 -10.59
CA THR A 23 0.07 -5.89 -10.77
C THR A 23 -0.22 -6.48 -12.15
N GLY A 24 -1.40 -7.09 -12.31
CA GLY A 24 -1.82 -7.69 -13.58
C GLY A 24 -1.98 -6.71 -14.74
N ASP A 25 -2.10 -5.41 -14.45
CA ASP A 25 -2.11 -4.32 -15.43
C ASP A 25 -0.72 -3.71 -15.69
N GLY A 26 0.35 -4.33 -15.16
CA GLY A 26 1.74 -4.00 -15.48
C GLY A 26 2.40 -2.94 -14.59
N ARG A 27 1.67 -2.38 -13.61
CA ARG A 27 2.23 -1.41 -12.67
C ARG A 27 3.16 -2.08 -11.68
N THR A 28 4.16 -1.32 -11.28
CA THR A 28 5.28 -1.79 -10.48
C THR A 28 5.46 -0.91 -9.24
N LEU A 29 5.59 -1.52 -8.06
CA LEU A 29 5.95 -0.85 -6.82
C LEU A 29 7.26 -1.44 -6.27
N LEU A 30 8.29 -0.59 -6.12
CA LEU A 30 9.59 -1.00 -5.57
C LEU A 30 9.59 -0.98 -4.04
N ASP A 31 10.43 -1.78 -3.39
CA ASP A 31 10.54 -1.83 -1.91
C ASP A 31 10.75 -0.45 -1.27
N GLY A 32 11.60 0.38 -1.88
CA GLY A 32 11.88 1.75 -1.41
C GLY A 32 10.67 2.68 -1.47
N GLN A 33 9.67 2.38 -2.30
CA GLN A 33 8.42 3.13 -2.42
C GLN A 33 7.31 2.58 -1.51
N VAL A 34 7.44 1.35 -1.01
CA VAL A 34 6.46 0.74 -0.09
C VAL A 34 6.34 1.56 1.19
N GLN A 35 7.45 2.05 1.75
CA GLN A 35 7.40 2.85 2.98
C GLN A 35 6.66 4.17 2.75
N ALA A 36 6.86 4.84 1.63
CA ALA A 36 6.14 6.08 1.29
C ALA A 36 4.62 5.83 1.18
N LEU A 37 4.23 4.68 0.64
CA LEU A 37 2.82 4.28 0.59
C LEU A 37 2.26 3.99 1.99
N VAL A 38 3.02 3.29 2.84
CA VAL A 38 2.63 3.01 4.24
C VAL A 38 2.48 4.31 5.03
N ASP A 39 3.42 5.25 4.91
CA ASP A 39 3.39 6.53 5.63
C ASP A 39 2.21 7.39 5.18
N ALA A 40 1.95 7.44 3.87
CA ALA A 40 0.79 8.13 3.33
C ALA A 40 -0.52 7.52 3.85
N MET A 41 -0.64 6.19 3.89
CA MET A 41 -1.83 5.53 4.45
C MET A 41 -1.94 5.71 5.97
N ALA A 42 -0.83 5.70 6.70
CA ALA A 42 -0.78 5.88 8.15
C ALA A 42 -1.15 7.31 8.59
N SER A 43 -0.99 8.29 7.70
CA SER A 43 -1.44 9.67 7.94
C SER A 43 -2.97 9.81 8.02
N PHE A 44 -3.71 8.81 7.53
CA PHE A 44 -5.16 8.76 7.66
C PHE A 44 -5.56 8.01 8.94
N ALA A 45 -6.54 8.57 9.66
CA ALA A 45 -7.08 7.91 10.84
C ALA A 45 -7.57 6.49 10.47
N PRO A 46 -7.23 5.46 11.27
CA PRO A 46 -7.66 4.10 10.99
C PRO A 46 -9.19 4.08 10.90
N PRO A 47 -9.77 3.49 9.84
CA PRO A 47 -11.21 3.43 9.71
C PRO A 47 -11.79 2.62 10.87
N PRO A 48 -12.99 2.96 11.39
CA PRO A 48 -13.64 2.20 12.44
C PRO A 48 -13.70 0.71 12.09
N MET A 49 -13.46 -0.15 13.09
CA MET A 49 -13.53 -1.61 12.91
C MET A 49 -14.85 -2.00 12.24
N GLY A 50 -14.76 -2.79 11.17
CA GLY A 50 -15.92 -3.21 10.38
C GLY A 50 -16.18 -2.37 9.12
N GLN A 51 -15.46 -1.26 8.92
CA GLN A 51 -15.48 -0.54 7.67
C GLN A 51 -14.55 -1.21 6.65
N LEU A 52 -15.14 -2.00 5.76
CA LEU A 52 -14.45 -2.76 4.71
C LEU A 52 -14.45 -2.03 3.36
N VAL A 53 -15.10 -0.86 3.29
CA VAL A 53 -15.21 -0.04 2.08
C VAL A 53 -14.40 1.22 2.30
N LEU A 54 -13.43 1.45 1.42
CA LEU A 54 -12.66 2.69 1.38
C LEU A 54 -13.59 3.81 0.87
N PRO A 55 -13.94 4.81 1.70
CA PRO A 55 -14.78 5.92 1.28
C PRO A 55 -14.07 6.77 0.23
N ASP A 56 -14.82 7.39 -0.69
CA ASP A 56 -14.27 8.29 -1.71
C ASP A 56 -13.49 9.48 -1.10
N THR A 57 -13.86 9.91 0.10
CA THR A 57 -13.16 10.96 0.87
C THR A 57 -11.75 10.55 1.32
N LEU A 58 -11.48 9.25 1.43
CA LEU A 58 -10.16 8.68 1.68
C LEU A 58 -9.45 8.31 0.37
N ALA A 59 -10.18 7.82 -0.64
CA ALA A 59 -9.61 7.42 -1.92
C ALA A 59 -9.05 8.61 -2.71
N ALA A 60 -9.72 9.76 -2.71
CA ALA A 60 -9.31 10.95 -3.46
C ALA A 60 -7.90 11.48 -3.09
N PRO A 61 -7.52 11.64 -1.81
CA PRO A 61 -6.17 12.06 -1.45
C PRO A 61 -5.12 10.93 -1.54
N LEU A 62 -5.53 9.65 -1.51
CA LEU A 62 -4.63 8.51 -1.72
C LEU A 62 -4.28 8.28 -3.19
N ALA A 63 -5.19 8.60 -4.11
CA ALA A 63 -5.03 8.42 -5.55
C ALA A 63 -3.71 8.98 -6.11
N PRO A 64 -3.27 10.22 -5.81
CA PRO A 64 -1.99 10.73 -6.33
C PRO A 64 -0.77 10.04 -5.75
N VAL A 65 -0.80 9.58 -4.49
CA VAL A 65 0.33 8.87 -3.87
C VAL A 65 0.45 7.46 -4.44
N ILE A 66 -0.68 6.78 -4.62
CA ILE A 66 -0.73 5.49 -5.32
C ILE A 66 -0.24 5.67 -6.77
N ALA A 67 -0.72 6.68 -7.50
CA ALA A 67 -0.25 6.94 -8.86
C ALA A 67 1.24 7.30 -8.95
N ALA A 68 1.81 7.94 -7.93
CA ALA A 68 3.22 8.32 -7.89
C ALA A 68 4.16 7.17 -7.45
N THR A 69 3.62 6.13 -6.80
CA THR A 69 4.39 4.99 -6.30
C THR A 69 4.28 3.76 -7.19
N TRP A 70 3.23 3.67 -8.01
CA TRP A 70 3.00 2.59 -8.96
C TRP A 70 3.28 3.06 -10.39
N HIS A 71 4.45 2.71 -10.93
CA HIS A 71 4.88 3.08 -12.29
C HIS A 71 4.59 1.98 -13.32
#